data_AF-A0A848UYW5-F1
#
_entry.id   AF-A0A848UYW5-F1
#
_cell.length_a   1.000
_cell.length_b   1.000
_cell.length_c   1.000
_cell.angle_alpha   90.00
_cell.angle_beta   90.00
_cell.angle_gamma   90.00
#
_symmetry.space_group_name_H-M   'P 1'
#
loop_
_entity.id
_entity.type
_entity.pdbx_description
1 polymer ?
#
loop_
_entity_poly.entity_id
_entity_poly.type
_entity_poly.pdbx_seq_one_letter_code
_entity_poly.pdbx_strand_id
1 'polypeptide(L)' 'MKHIQTVILTLCLLVGLSSKAQSFKFRHFGDLDGISTLFVYSIDQNEHGYLMVGTDKGLFKFDGFRFESFAEEDSLTQN' A
#
# COMPACT_ATOMS: atom_id res chain seq x y z
N MET A 1 -10.43 -26.02 46.46
CA MET A 1 -9.22 -25.80 45.62
C MET A 1 -9.44 -26.08 44.13
N LYS A 2 -10.02 -27.24 43.72
CA LYS A 2 -10.29 -27.58 42.31
C LYS A 2 -11.23 -26.59 41.56
N HIS A 3 -12.24 -26.06 42.25
CA HIS A 3 -13.15 -25.07 41.67
C HIS A 3 -12.46 -23.74 41.32
N ILE A 4 -11.49 -23.31 42.12
CA ILE A 4 -10.71 -22.09 41.88
C ILE A 4 -9.86 -22.23 40.62
N GLN A 5 -9.19 -23.36 40.44
CA GLN A 5 -8.42 -23.64 39.22
C GLN A 5 -9.30 -23.65 37.97
N THR A 6 -10.51 -24.21 38.08
CA THR A 6 -11.47 -24.25 36.97
C THR A 6 -11.92 -22.84 36.57
N VAL A 7 -12.23 -21.99 37.54
CA VAL A 7 -12.61 -20.59 37.29
C VAL A 7 -11.48 -19.80 36.62
N ILE A 8 -10.24 -19.97 37.08
CA ILE A 8 -9.06 -19.31 36.49
C ILE A 8 -8.87 -19.75 35.03
N LEU A 9 -9.02 -21.04 34.74
CA LEU A 9 -8.86 -21.58 33.40
C LEU A 9 -9.94 -21.04 32.45
N THR A 10 -11.20 -21.02 32.89
CA THR A 10 -12.32 -20.48 32.09
C THR A 10 -12.15 -18.98 31.83
N LEU A 11 -11.68 -18.22 32.82
CA LEU A 11 -11.44 -16.78 32.67
C LEU A 11 -10.30 -16.50 31.68
N CYS A 12 -9.21 -17.27 31.73
CA CYS A 12 -8.12 -17.15 30.74
C CYS A 12 -8.61 -17.44 29.32
N LEU A 13 -9.47 -18.46 29.15
CA LEU A 13 -10.03 -18.82 27.84
C LEU A 13 -10.92 -17.72 27.26
N LEU A 14 -11.71 -17.04 28.11
CA LEU A 14 -12.60 -15.95 27.70
C LEU A 14 -11.85 -14.70 27.23
N VAL A 15 -10.69 -14.39 27.82
CA VAL A 15 -9.85 -13.25 27.39
C VAL A 15 -9.22 -13.51 26.02
N GLY A 16 -8.86 -14.76 25.72
CA GLY A 16 -8.26 -15.15 24.43
C GLY A 16 -9.19 -15.02 23.21
N LEU A 17 -10.52 -14.94 23.41
CA LEU A 17 -11.50 -14.79 22.34
C LEU A 17 -11.59 -13.35 21.78
N SER A 18 -10.96 -12.37 22.44
CA SER A 18 -11.01 -10.96 22.03
C SER A 18 -9.85 -10.57 21.11
N SER A 19 -9.72 -11.18 19.93
CA SER A 19 -8.77 -10.71 18.91
C SER A 19 -9.38 -9.59 18.06
N LYS A 20 -8.67 -8.48 17.88
CA LYS A 20 -8.99 -7.47 16.86
C LYS A 20 -8.19 -7.81 15.60
N ALA A 21 -8.87 -7.99 14.47
CA ALA A 21 -8.21 -8.15 13.18
C ALA A 21 -7.52 -6.83 12.73
N GLN A 22 -6.53 -6.94 11.85
CA GLN A 22 -5.90 -5.76 11.26
C GLN A 22 -6.92 -4.96 10.42
N SER A 23 -6.90 -3.65 10.55
CA SER A 23 -7.68 -2.76 9.69
C SER A 23 -6.90 -2.48 8.41
N PHE A 24 -7.51 -2.76 7.27
CA PHE A 24 -6.90 -2.48 5.97
C PHE A 24 -6.94 -0.96 5.72
N LYS A 25 -5.78 -0.32 5.62
CA LYS A 25 -5.67 1.12 5.33
C LYS A 25 -5.22 1.32 3.89
N PHE A 26 -6.02 2.05 3.12
CA PHE A 26 -5.62 2.56 1.82
C PHE A 26 -5.03 3.96 1.98
N ARG A 27 -3.89 4.22 1.34
CA ARG A 27 -3.37 5.58 1.13
C ARG A 27 -3.83 6.02 -0.26
N HIS A 28 -4.42 7.21 -0.34
CA HIS A 28 -4.70 7.87 -1.60
C HIS A 28 -3.50 8.74 -1.97
N PHE A 29 -3.09 8.69 -3.24
CA PHE A 29 -2.04 9.53 -3.80
C PHE A 29 -2.64 10.47 -4.84
N GLY A 30 -2.22 11.72 -4.83
CA GLY A 30 -2.68 12.71 -5.79
C GLY A 30 -1.62 13.76 -6.11
N ASP A 31 -2.06 14.94 -6.52
CA ASP A 31 -1.19 16.02 -7.00
C ASP A 31 -0.07 16.36 -6.00
N LEU A 32 -0.39 16.39 -4.70
CA LEU A 32 0.58 16.69 -3.64
C LEU A 32 1.65 15.60 -3.47
N ASP A 33 1.37 14.38 -3.91
CA ASP A 33 2.31 13.26 -3.92
C ASP A 33 3.08 13.16 -5.24
N GLY A 34 2.81 14.03 -6.23
CA GLY A 34 3.52 14.09 -7.51
C GLY A 34 2.85 13.33 -8.66
N ILE A 35 1.62 12.85 -8.50
CA ILE A 35 0.87 12.14 -9.55
C ILE A 35 -0.51 12.77 -9.76
N SER A 36 -0.71 13.38 -10.92
CA SER A 36 -1.96 14.09 -11.26
C SER A 36 -2.71 13.36 -12.39
N THR A 37 -3.14 12.13 -12.13
CA THR A 37 -3.96 11.34 -13.08
C THR A 37 -4.94 10.44 -12.35
N LEU A 38 -6.06 10.17 -13.00
CA LEU A 38 -7.10 9.25 -12.55
C LEU A 38 -7.03 7.91 -13.28
N PHE A 39 -6.17 7.76 -14.28
CA PHE A 39 -6.11 6.58 -15.15
C PHE A 39 -4.75 5.90 -15.04
N VAL A 40 -4.73 4.79 -14.30
CA VAL A 40 -3.58 3.89 -14.19
C VAL A 40 -3.86 2.63 -15.00
N TYR A 41 -2.99 2.32 -15.96
CA TYR A 41 -3.10 1.15 -16.83
C TYR A 41 -2.24 -0.03 -16.39
N SER A 42 -1.06 0.25 -15.84
CA SER A 42 -0.11 -0.77 -15.41
C SER A 42 0.70 -0.31 -14.20
N ILE A 43 1.09 -1.28 -13.37
CA ILE A 43 1.98 -1.10 -12.24
C ILE A 43 2.97 -2.27 -12.27
N ASP A 44 4.25 -1.96 -12.18
CA ASP A 44 5.32 -2.94 -12.04
C ASP A 44 6.33 -2.47 -10.98
N GLN A 45 7.12 -3.39 -10.42
CA GLN A 45 8.22 -3.04 -9.53
C GLN A 45 9.55 -3.40 -10.21
N ASN A 46 10.44 -2.42 -10.32
CA ASN A 46 11.75 -2.69 -10.90
C ASN A 46 12.69 -3.38 -9.89
N GLU A 47 13.85 -3.83 -10.39
CA GLU A 47 14.87 -4.52 -9.59
C GLU A 47 15.43 -3.71 -8.41
N HIS A 48 15.29 -2.38 -8.45
CA HIS A 48 15.72 -1.47 -7.40
C HIS A 48 14.63 -1.20 -6.35
N GLY A 49 13.44 -1.80 -6.53
CA GLY A 49 12.31 -1.68 -5.61
C GLY A 49 11.37 -0.50 -5.87
N TYR A 50 11.59 0.27 -6.93
CA TYR A 50 10.70 1.38 -7.32
C TYR A 50 9.44 0.86 -8.01
N LEU A 51 8.29 1.47 -7.71
CA LEU A 51 7.08 1.20 -8.48
C LEU A 51 7.07 2.07 -9.74
N MET A 52 6.91 1.42 -10.89
CA MET A 52 6.74 2.04 -12.19
C MET A 52 5.25 1.99 -12.54
N VAL A 53 4.64 3.14 -12.79
CA VAL A 53 3.19 3.29 -12.98
C VAL A 53 2.92 3.90 -14.34
N GLY A 54 2.34 3.10 -15.24
CA GLY A 54 1.93 3.52 -16.58
C GLY A 54 0.54 4.16 -16.54
N THR A 55 0.44 5.40 -17.00
CA THR A 55 -0.78 6.21 -16.95
C THR A 55 -1.10 6.81 -18.31
N ASP A 56 -2.28 7.43 -18.44
CA ASP A 56 -2.63 8.26 -19.60
C ASP A 56 -1.74 9.49 -19.79
N LYS A 57 -1.04 9.92 -18.73
CA LYS A 57 -0.10 11.06 -18.75
C LYS A 57 1.37 10.66 -18.77
N GLY A 58 1.65 9.41 -19.13
CA GLY A 58 3.01 8.87 -19.23
C GLY A 58 3.39 7.96 -18.06
N LEU A 59 4.69 7.79 -17.87
CA LEU A 59 5.27 6.87 -16.89
C LEU A 59 5.68 7.62 -15.62
N PHE A 60 5.27 7.13 -14.46
CA PHE A 60 5.67 7.67 -13.16
C PHE A 60 6.46 6.63 -12.37
N LYS A 61 7.47 7.08 -11.64
CA LYS A 61 8.24 6.28 -10.68
C LYS A 61 7.88 6.70 -9.26
N PHE A 62 7.62 5.74 -8.39
CA PHE A 62 7.38 5.96 -6.98
C PHE A 62 8.49 5.36 -6.12
N ASP A 63 9.06 6.17 -5.23
CA ASP A 63 10.21 5.84 -4.37
C ASP A 63 9.83 5.35 -2.97
N GLY A 64 8.54 5.23 -2.67
CA GLY A 64 8.03 4.97 -1.33
C GLY A 64 7.48 6.21 -0.63
N PHE A 65 7.84 7.40 -1.10
CA PHE A 65 7.43 8.69 -0.54
C PHE A 65 6.65 9.53 -1.55
N ARG A 66 7.14 9.66 -2.79
CA ARG A 66 6.62 10.55 -3.83
C ARG A 66 6.70 9.92 -5.22
N PHE A 67 5.84 10.41 -6.11
CA PHE A 67 5.88 10.13 -7.53
C PHE A 67 6.71 11.17 -8.26
N GLU A 68 7.54 10.70 -9.19
CA GLU A 68 8.30 11.50 -10.12
C GLU A 68 7.90 11.08 -11.53
N SER A 69 7.54 12.05 -12.39
CA SER A 69 7.30 11.76 -13.80
C SER A 69 8.63 11.38 -14.46
N PHE A 70 8.67 10.22 -15.11
CA PHE A 70 9.67 9.92 -16.13
C PHE A 70 9.26 10.69 -17.40
N ALA A 71 9.25 12.01 -17.33
CA ALA A 71 9.23 12.86 -18.50
C ALA A 71 10.66 12.86 -19.04
N GLU A 72 10.97 11.88 -19.88
CA GLU A 72 12.15 11.99 -20.71
C GLU A 72 11.87 13.10 -21.72
N GLU A 73 12.80 14.04 -21.82
CA GLU A 73 12.92 15.00 -22.91
C GLU A 73 12.67 14.24 -24.23
N ASP A 74 11.55 14.59 -24.86
CA ASP A 74 10.77 13.68 -25.67
C ASP A 74 11.51 13.18 -26.93
N SER A 75 11.94 11.91 -26.89
CA SER A 75 12.37 11.13 -28.04
C SER A 75 11.44 9.92 -28.30
N LEU A 76 10.33 9.82 -27.57
CA LEU A 76 9.37 8.72 -27.66
C LEU A 76 8.04 9.11 -28.33
N THR A 77 7.75 10.41 -28.54
CA THR A 77 6.63 10.88 -29.38
C THR A 77 7.04 11.37 -30.78
N GLN A 78 8.33 11.40 -31.09
CA GLN A 78 8.86 11.72 -32.43
C GLN A 78 8.92 10.45 -33.30
N ASN A 79 7.78 9.91 -33.73
CA ASN A 79 7.68 8.99 -34.88
C ASN A 79 6.25 8.92 -35.43
#